data_AF-A0A9P4RCV1-F1
#
_entry.id   AF-A0A9P4RCV1-F1
#
_cell.length_a   1.000
_cell.length_b   1.000
_cell.length_c   1.000
_cell.angle_alpha   90.00
_cell.angle_beta   90.00
_cell.angle_gamma   90.00
#
_symmetry.space_group_name_H-M   'P 1'
#
loop_
_entity.id
_entity.type
_entity.pdbx_description
1 polymer ?
#
loop_
_entity_poly.entity_id
_entity_poly.type
_entity_poly.pdbx_seq_one_letter_code
_entity_poly.pdbx_strand_id
1 'polypeptide(L)'
;MYTSLAALTATLAATATAFDCHGPYFSFYNRAGNALSYQRLDPALYPGVESPHLHSFDGGNALAADMSFDTTQGSECTTARIKPDKSLYWRPTLFWNGNNTGFYRVPDKFLKTYYKFGDPGNVKASVSEFPEGFNMIAGNPFLRSDDGSNAKGPGIKWSCKGENYAATDAIGFPKGFTSCKEGLATEITFPACWNGNMLDPKKPSAHMAYPNGNGKGLDACPDGFKKARFPTIFIEFWYDVSAFDGQYSADDTPWVLSNGDPTGYGFHADFLNGWEKGVLAKATADEGYCNCGCGCGTDQMKECFGAENVNDDGDAGFKSCAASPLFGGDDKSPLDKLPGCNPLQSGPALATPVTGAGCAATGGAGAPKTSAAAGNTGAPSSASSATSIAKTTAAPAASSAESEDASTDAASLSFSMPNKQEGSVSGGYDFATTSAAAAASSSSLVFDDTATKTDIVLPSGGGSYELPSSAATTASPAESGSPGGPGGDECKTPVYVTITPTITVTAGAVGNTTACDFGTITKTVTNTATVTVSEGGYKHKRHANPHKY
;
A
#
# COMPACT_ATOMS: atom_id res chain seq x y z
N MET A 1 -26.95 21.25 -31.96
CA MET A 1 -26.76 21.91 -30.66
C MET A 1 -26.13 20.88 -29.74
N TYR A 2 -24.79 20.86 -29.70
CA TYR A 2 -24.02 19.98 -28.82
C TYR A 2 -23.69 20.77 -27.57
N THR A 3 -24.32 20.46 -26.45
CA THR A 3 -23.99 21.02 -25.14
C THR A 3 -22.80 20.27 -24.57
N SER A 4 -21.66 20.96 -24.53
CA SER A 4 -20.41 20.53 -23.92
C SER A 4 -20.61 20.16 -22.45
N LEU A 5 -20.18 18.96 -22.09
CA LEU A 5 -19.91 18.55 -20.72
C LEU A 5 -18.71 19.40 -20.24
N ALA A 6 -18.95 20.31 -19.29
CA ALA A 6 -17.90 21.09 -18.67
C ALA A 6 -17.02 20.16 -17.82
N ALA A 7 -15.71 20.24 -18.04
CA ALA A 7 -14.69 19.60 -17.24
C ALA A 7 -14.79 20.06 -15.79
N LEU A 8 -14.96 19.11 -14.87
CA LEU A 8 -14.86 19.31 -13.44
C LEU A 8 -13.38 19.60 -13.13
N THR A 9 -12.99 20.87 -13.12
CA THR A 9 -11.70 21.30 -12.60
C THR A 9 -11.74 21.14 -11.09
N ALA A 10 -10.93 20.22 -10.57
CA ALA A 10 -10.79 19.95 -9.14
C ALA A 10 -10.16 21.15 -8.43
N THR A 11 -10.96 22.16 -8.08
CA THR A 11 -10.59 23.14 -7.06
C THR A 11 -10.91 22.56 -5.68
N LEU A 12 -10.08 21.64 -5.21
CA LEU A 12 -10.04 21.28 -3.80
C LEU A 12 -9.27 22.39 -3.08
N ALA A 13 -9.98 23.30 -2.43
CA ALA A 13 -9.36 24.28 -1.54
C ALA A 13 -8.69 23.54 -0.38
N ALA A 14 -7.37 23.67 -0.28
CA ALA A 14 -6.56 23.09 0.78
C ALA A 14 -7.10 23.53 2.14
N THR A 15 -7.47 22.57 3.00
CA THR A 15 -7.83 22.85 4.38
C THR A 15 -6.69 22.51 5.30
N ALA A 16 -5.85 23.51 5.51
CA ALA A 16 -4.86 23.50 6.56
C ALA A 16 -4.74 24.91 7.14
N THR A 17 -5.18 25.08 8.38
CA THR A 17 -4.53 26.08 9.21
C THR A 17 -3.06 25.67 9.31
N ALA A 18 -2.19 26.46 8.65
CA ALA A 18 -0.72 26.37 8.61
C ALA A 18 -0.02 25.40 7.60
N PHE A 19 -0.61 25.09 6.44
CA PHE A 19 0.18 24.55 5.31
C PHE A 19 0.39 25.64 4.26
N ASP A 20 1.64 26.05 4.05
CA ASP A 20 1.96 27.06 3.04
C ASP A 20 1.84 26.46 1.63
N CYS A 21 0.88 26.96 0.86
CA CYS A 21 0.68 26.53 -0.52
C CYS A 21 1.73 27.08 -1.50
N HIS A 22 2.65 27.89 -1.00
CA HIS A 22 3.74 28.49 -1.74
C HIS A 22 5.07 27.88 -1.32
N GLY A 23 5.97 27.69 -2.29
CA GLY A 23 7.33 27.25 -2.04
C GLY A 23 7.81 26.17 -3.00
N PRO A 24 9.08 25.77 -2.87
CA PRO A 24 9.75 24.84 -3.77
C PRO A 24 9.32 23.40 -3.45
N TYR A 25 8.21 22.99 -4.04
CA TYR A 25 7.69 21.64 -3.96
C TYR A 25 6.69 21.33 -5.07
N PHE A 26 6.48 20.04 -5.29
CA PHE A 26 5.38 19.52 -6.08
C PHE A 26 4.58 18.51 -5.27
N SER A 27 3.33 18.31 -5.66
CA SER A 27 2.44 17.33 -5.07
C SER A 27 1.63 16.64 -6.15
N PHE A 28 1.02 15.51 -5.83
CA PHE A 28 0.06 14.88 -6.71
C PHE A 28 -0.88 13.96 -5.93
N TYR A 29 -2.08 13.81 -6.46
CA TYR A 29 -3.01 12.77 -6.02
C TYR A 29 -2.65 11.47 -6.74
N ASN A 30 -2.47 10.40 -5.96
CA ASN A 30 -2.50 9.05 -6.47
C ASN A 30 -3.90 8.72 -7.01
N ARG A 31 -4.02 7.55 -7.64
CA ARG A 31 -5.29 7.00 -8.09
C ARG A 31 -6.34 7.09 -6.98
N ALA A 32 -7.53 7.58 -7.34
CA ALA A 32 -8.67 7.57 -6.43
C ALA A 32 -9.18 6.15 -6.16
N GLY A 33 -9.71 5.96 -4.95
CA GLY A 33 -10.24 4.70 -4.45
C GLY A 33 -9.24 3.95 -3.57
N ASN A 34 -9.44 2.63 -3.50
CA ASN A 34 -8.66 1.75 -2.65
C ASN A 34 -7.16 1.78 -2.97
N ALA A 35 -6.38 1.45 -1.95
CA ALA A 35 -4.94 1.23 -2.05
C ALA A 35 -4.62 0.17 -3.13
N LEU A 36 -3.36 0.15 -3.61
CA LEU A 36 -2.84 -0.87 -4.55
C LEU A 36 -3.05 -2.29 -4.00
N SER A 37 -2.87 -2.47 -2.69
CA SER A 37 -2.98 -3.76 -2.02
C SER A 37 -3.17 -3.62 -0.51
N TYR A 38 -3.70 -4.67 0.12
CA TYR A 38 -3.83 -4.78 1.57
C TYR A 38 -3.21 -6.11 2.00
N GLN A 39 -2.02 -6.09 2.59
CA GLN A 39 -1.28 -7.31 2.88
C GLN A 39 -0.46 -7.17 4.16
N ARG A 40 -0.22 -8.29 4.83
CA ARG A 40 0.75 -8.38 5.93
C ARG A 40 2.15 -8.50 5.37
N LEU A 41 2.57 -7.48 4.65
CA LEU A 41 3.93 -7.31 4.14
C LEU A 41 4.55 -6.09 4.78
N ASP A 42 5.85 -6.16 5.03
CA ASP A 42 6.67 -5.02 5.44
C ASP A 42 8.09 -5.32 4.99
N PRO A 43 8.41 -5.05 3.72
CA PRO A 43 9.72 -5.40 3.17
C PRO A 43 10.86 -4.59 3.78
N ALA A 44 10.58 -3.52 4.53
CA ALA A 44 11.60 -2.74 5.22
C ALA A 44 12.00 -3.37 6.56
N LEU A 45 11.02 -3.79 7.38
CA LEU A 45 11.29 -4.33 8.73
C LEU A 45 11.28 -5.86 8.80
N TYR A 46 10.53 -6.51 7.91
CA TYR A 46 10.29 -7.94 7.90
C TYR A 46 10.46 -8.53 6.48
N PRO A 47 11.60 -8.32 5.82
CA PRO A 47 11.83 -8.80 4.46
C PRO A 47 11.69 -10.32 4.37
N GLY A 48 10.91 -10.77 3.39
CA GLY A 48 10.67 -12.18 3.08
C GLY A 48 9.72 -12.91 4.01
N VAL A 49 9.19 -12.26 5.05
CA VAL A 49 8.27 -12.88 6.01
C VAL A 49 7.00 -12.05 6.20
N GLU A 50 5.99 -12.66 6.79
CA GLU A 50 4.72 -11.99 7.06
C GLU A 50 4.88 -10.93 8.17
N SER A 51 4.37 -9.72 7.92
CA SER A 51 4.40 -8.59 8.86
C SER A 51 3.51 -8.84 10.09
N PRO A 52 3.87 -8.31 11.28
CA PRO A 52 3.04 -8.36 12.47
C PRO A 52 1.63 -7.76 12.31
N HIS A 53 1.38 -6.91 11.33
CA HIS A 53 0.05 -6.33 11.10
C HIS A 53 -0.19 -6.02 9.62
N LEU A 54 -1.46 -5.76 9.28
CA LEU A 54 -1.91 -5.50 7.92
C LEU A 54 -1.54 -4.08 7.47
N HIS A 55 -0.97 -3.94 6.29
CA HIS A 55 -0.67 -2.65 5.68
C HIS A 55 -1.50 -2.39 4.42
N SER A 56 -1.90 -1.14 4.23
CA SER A 56 -2.40 -0.61 2.96
C SER A 56 -1.22 -0.08 2.15
N PHE A 57 -1.01 -0.60 0.95
CA PHE A 57 0.09 -0.24 0.05
C PHE A 57 -0.39 0.65 -1.10
N ASP A 58 0.39 1.66 -1.43
CA ASP A 58 0.27 2.50 -2.62
C ASP A 58 1.61 2.50 -3.38
N GLY A 59 1.58 2.74 -4.69
CA GLY A 59 2.78 2.79 -5.52
C GLY A 59 2.84 1.74 -6.63
N GLY A 60 4.05 1.26 -6.95
CA GLY A 60 4.32 0.29 -8.02
C GLY A 60 3.75 -1.11 -7.74
N ASN A 61 3.24 -1.79 -8.78
CA ASN A 61 2.54 -3.07 -8.63
C ASN A 61 3.44 -4.31 -8.44
N ALA A 62 4.75 -4.20 -8.58
CA ALA A 62 5.69 -5.31 -8.31
C ALA A 62 5.95 -5.52 -6.80
N LEU A 63 4.95 -5.28 -5.96
CA LEU A 63 5.03 -5.52 -4.52
C LEU A 63 5.33 -7.00 -4.24
N ALA A 64 6.40 -7.23 -3.49
CA ALA A 64 6.85 -8.55 -3.06
C ALA A 64 7.18 -8.57 -1.57
N ALA A 65 7.35 -9.77 -0.99
CA ALA A 65 7.70 -9.92 0.42
C ALA A 65 9.12 -9.44 0.75
N ASP A 66 10.03 -9.53 -0.22
CA ASP A 66 11.35 -8.94 -0.17
C ASP A 66 11.51 -8.02 -1.39
N MET A 67 12.08 -6.84 -1.18
CA MET A 67 12.11 -5.77 -2.18
C MET A 67 13.55 -5.29 -2.40
N SER A 68 13.96 -5.25 -3.67
CA SER A 68 15.13 -4.50 -4.13
C SER A 68 14.70 -3.34 -5.01
N PHE A 69 15.65 -2.47 -5.37
CA PHE A 69 15.39 -1.45 -6.38
C PHE A 69 14.94 -2.09 -7.71
N ASP A 70 15.61 -3.15 -8.17
CA ASP A 70 15.22 -3.86 -9.40
C ASP A 70 13.78 -4.39 -9.34
N THR A 71 13.33 -4.89 -8.18
CA THR A 71 11.94 -5.31 -7.98
C THR A 71 10.97 -4.15 -8.21
N THR A 72 11.26 -2.95 -7.69
CA THR A 72 10.40 -1.76 -7.95
C THR A 72 10.33 -1.42 -9.43
N GLN A 73 11.47 -1.50 -10.13
CA GLN A 73 11.57 -1.17 -11.56
C GLN A 73 10.85 -2.19 -12.44
N GLY A 74 10.59 -3.40 -11.94
CA GLY A 74 9.73 -4.39 -12.59
C GLY A 74 8.22 -4.06 -12.57
N SER A 75 7.81 -2.95 -11.96
CA SER A 75 6.40 -2.56 -11.87
C SER A 75 5.85 -2.06 -13.22
N GLU A 76 4.93 -2.83 -13.80
CA GLU A 76 4.23 -2.49 -15.04
C GLU A 76 3.25 -1.31 -14.88
N CYS A 77 2.71 -1.11 -13.67
CA CYS A 77 1.84 0.02 -13.32
C CYS A 77 2.16 0.57 -11.93
N THR A 78 1.62 1.75 -11.60
CA THR A 78 1.74 2.37 -10.27
C THR A 78 0.45 3.11 -9.93
N THR A 79 0.04 3.15 -8.66
CA THR A 79 -1.06 4.05 -8.21
C THR A 79 -0.61 5.50 -8.12
N ALA A 80 0.69 5.79 -8.24
CA ALA A 80 1.21 7.16 -8.31
C ALA A 80 0.76 7.87 -9.61
N ARG A 81 0.60 9.20 -9.54
CA ARG A 81 0.30 10.01 -10.72
C ARG A 81 1.42 9.97 -11.76
N ILE A 82 2.67 9.88 -11.29
CA ILE A 82 3.87 9.95 -12.11
C ILE A 82 4.30 8.52 -12.41
N LYS A 83 4.24 8.09 -13.67
CA LYS A 83 4.56 6.71 -14.08
C LYS A 83 5.97 6.28 -13.68
N PRO A 84 7.01 7.14 -13.78
CA PRO A 84 8.35 6.82 -13.29
C PRO A 84 8.48 6.70 -11.77
N ASP A 85 7.45 7.06 -10.98
CA ASP A 85 7.44 6.81 -9.55
C ASP A 85 6.88 5.40 -9.27
N LYS A 86 7.79 4.43 -9.20
CA LYS A 86 7.49 3.05 -8.78
C LYS A 86 7.78 2.80 -7.30
N SER A 87 7.92 3.87 -6.51
CA SER A 87 8.12 3.77 -5.06
C SER A 87 6.95 3.06 -4.39
N LEU A 88 7.17 2.51 -3.20
CA LEU A 88 6.12 1.98 -2.34
C LEU A 88 5.90 2.91 -1.16
N TYR A 89 4.63 3.12 -0.83
CA TYR A 89 4.17 3.86 0.35
C TYR A 89 3.18 2.99 1.09
N TRP A 90 3.43 2.69 2.36
CA TRP A 90 2.48 1.88 3.13
C TRP A 90 2.27 2.38 4.53
N ARG A 91 1.14 1.99 5.10
CA ARG A 91 0.63 2.43 6.41
C ARG A 91 -0.23 1.34 7.05
N PRO A 92 -0.40 1.32 8.38
CA PRO A 92 -1.39 0.45 9.02
C PRO A 92 -2.77 0.66 8.41
N THR A 93 -3.42 -0.44 8.02
CA THR A 93 -4.79 -0.39 7.51
C THR A 93 -5.74 0.09 8.61
N LEU A 94 -6.65 1.01 8.25
CA LEU A 94 -7.66 1.54 9.15
C LEU A 94 -8.90 0.64 9.16
N PHE A 95 -9.43 0.38 10.35
CA PHE A 95 -10.65 -0.37 10.60
C PHE A 95 -11.64 0.45 11.40
N TRP A 96 -12.92 0.20 11.17
CA TRP A 96 -14.02 0.63 12.03
C TRP A 96 -14.42 -0.51 12.96
N ASN A 97 -14.60 -0.20 14.24
CA ASN A 97 -15.04 -1.12 15.30
C ASN A 97 -16.05 -0.44 16.25
N GLY A 98 -16.82 0.54 15.76
CA GLY A 98 -17.68 1.38 16.60
C GLY A 98 -18.83 0.66 17.31
N ASN A 99 -19.32 -0.46 16.78
CA ASN A 99 -20.38 -1.27 17.39
C ASN A 99 -19.87 -2.54 18.08
N ASN A 100 -18.56 -2.76 18.12
CA ASN A 100 -17.91 -3.97 18.64
C ASN A 100 -18.37 -5.31 18.00
N THR A 101 -18.98 -5.30 16.79
CA THR A 101 -19.41 -6.54 16.10
C THR A 101 -18.35 -7.12 15.16
N GLY A 102 -17.19 -6.50 15.08
CA GLY A 102 -16.09 -6.90 14.20
C GLY A 102 -15.28 -5.70 13.72
N PHE A 103 -14.22 -5.97 12.99
CA PHE A 103 -13.36 -4.97 12.37
C PHE A 103 -13.71 -4.84 10.89
N TYR A 104 -14.26 -3.70 10.52
CA TYR A 104 -14.65 -3.41 9.15
C TYR A 104 -13.56 -2.55 8.52
N ARG A 105 -12.87 -3.05 7.49
CA ARG A 105 -11.82 -2.27 6.80
C ARG A 105 -12.44 -0.99 6.26
N VAL A 106 -11.87 0.15 6.63
CA VAL A 106 -12.29 1.46 6.11
C VAL A 106 -11.71 1.61 4.70
N PRO A 107 -12.54 1.84 3.66
CA PRO A 107 -12.04 2.07 2.31
C PRO A 107 -11.14 3.29 2.24
N ASP A 108 -10.07 3.21 1.45
CA ASP A 108 -9.27 4.38 1.11
C ASP A 108 -9.99 5.20 0.04
N LYS A 109 -9.86 6.52 0.13
CA LYS A 109 -10.44 7.47 -0.82
C LYS A 109 -9.42 7.92 -1.86
N PHE A 110 -8.22 8.27 -1.41
CA PHE A 110 -7.03 8.55 -2.21
C PHE A 110 -5.83 8.79 -1.29
N LEU A 111 -4.65 8.85 -1.88
CA LEU A 111 -3.42 9.33 -1.26
C LEU A 111 -2.99 10.62 -1.96
N LYS A 112 -2.44 11.58 -1.22
CA LYS A 112 -1.76 12.74 -1.80
C LYS A 112 -0.32 12.84 -1.29
N THR A 113 0.64 12.76 -2.22
CA THR A 113 2.08 12.85 -1.91
C THR A 113 2.59 14.25 -2.21
N TYR A 114 3.45 14.75 -1.34
CA TYR A 114 4.17 16.01 -1.50
C TYR A 114 5.66 15.76 -1.38
N TYR A 115 6.42 16.30 -2.33
CA TYR A 115 7.88 16.29 -2.33
C TYR A 115 8.39 17.71 -2.10
N LYS A 116 8.71 18.01 -0.84
CA LYS A 116 9.12 19.35 -0.41
C LYS A 116 10.62 19.51 -0.37
N PHE A 117 11.14 20.53 -1.03
CA PHE A 117 12.58 20.83 -1.06
C PHE A 117 12.83 22.31 -0.77
N GLY A 118 12.09 22.81 0.22
CA GLY A 118 12.23 24.15 0.76
C GLY A 118 12.74 24.17 2.19
N ASP A 119 13.38 25.28 2.52
CA ASP A 119 13.76 25.71 3.86
C ASP A 119 12.74 26.72 4.41
N PRO A 120 12.78 27.03 5.72
CA PRO A 120 11.94 28.06 6.31
C PRO A 120 11.94 29.36 5.50
N GLY A 121 10.76 29.94 5.29
CA GLY A 121 10.56 31.10 4.43
C GLY A 121 10.47 30.77 2.93
N ASN A 122 10.19 29.51 2.57
CA ASN A 122 10.01 29.03 1.19
C ASN A 122 11.23 29.22 0.29
N VAL A 123 12.42 29.20 0.89
CA VAL A 123 13.68 29.27 0.16
C VAL A 123 14.02 27.88 -0.36
N LYS A 124 14.39 27.74 -1.63
CA LYS A 124 14.82 26.45 -2.18
C LYS A 124 16.03 25.90 -1.42
N ALA A 125 15.90 24.66 -0.97
CA ALA A 125 16.99 23.87 -0.44
C ALA A 125 17.69 23.11 -1.58
N SER A 126 19.01 22.94 -1.45
CA SER A 126 19.71 21.92 -2.23
C SER A 126 19.39 20.55 -1.63
N VAL A 127 18.84 19.66 -2.46
CA VAL A 127 18.46 18.31 -2.08
C VAL A 127 18.97 17.32 -3.14
N SER A 128 19.21 16.09 -2.74
CA SER A 128 19.59 14.99 -3.62
C SER A 128 18.39 14.08 -3.90
N GLU A 129 18.42 13.32 -5.00
CA GLU A 129 17.49 12.20 -5.16
C GLU A 129 17.81 11.08 -4.16
N PHE A 130 16.82 10.23 -3.88
CA PHE A 130 17.03 9.06 -3.03
C PHE A 130 17.94 8.04 -3.74
N PRO A 131 18.88 7.41 -3.03
CA PRO A 131 19.68 6.34 -3.61
C PRO A 131 18.82 5.10 -3.91
N GLU A 132 19.33 4.24 -4.80
CA GLU A 132 18.74 2.94 -5.09
C GLU A 132 18.67 2.09 -3.80
N GLY A 133 17.53 1.42 -3.56
CA GLY A 133 17.29 0.61 -2.36
C GLY A 133 17.05 1.39 -1.07
N PHE A 134 16.89 2.72 -1.15
CA PHE A 134 16.63 3.57 0.00
C PHE A 134 15.24 3.36 0.59
N ASN A 135 15.17 3.13 1.90
CA ASN A 135 13.92 2.99 2.66
C ASN A 135 13.95 3.90 3.89
N MET A 136 12.78 4.34 4.36
CA MET A 136 12.64 5.06 5.63
C MET A 136 11.25 4.91 6.22
N ILE A 137 11.15 5.16 7.52
CA ILE A 137 9.91 5.04 8.30
C ILE A 137 9.70 6.33 9.09
N ALA A 138 8.45 6.76 9.19
CA ALA A 138 8.01 7.87 10.02
C ALA A 138 6.90 7.39 10.98
N GLY A 139 6.90 7.89 12.22
CA GLY A 139 5.97 7.44 13.26
C GLY A 139 6.52 6.34 14.15
N ASN A 140 5.70 5.90 15.10
CA ASN A 140 6.06 4.85 16.05
C ASN A 140 4.85 3.92 16.29
N PRO A 141 4.89 2.65 15.83
CA PRO A 141 3.76 1.73 15.91
C PRO A 141 3.34 1.38 17.35
N PHE A 142 4.19 1.65 18.34
CA PHE A 142 3.94 1.30 19.74
C PHE A 142 3.27 2.41 20.55
N LEU A 143 3.21 3.65 20.04
CA LEU A 143 2.59 4.75 20.79
C LEU A 143 1.07 4.55 20.94
N ARG A 144 0.54 4.96 22.10
CA ARG A 144 -0.90 4.97 22.44
C ARG A 144 -1.34 6.25 23.14
N SER A 145 -0.44 7.21 23.26
CA SER A 145 -0.67 8.55 23.82
C SER A 145 0.40 9.49 23.28
N ASP A 146 0.16 10.79 23.39
CA ASP A 146 1.19 11.79 23.08
C ASP A 146 2.34 11.69 24.10
N ASP A 147 3.56 11.44 23.60
CA ASP A 147 4.80 11.47 24.37
C ASP A 147 5.62 12.75 24.10
N GLY A 148 5.06 13.68 23.30
CA GLY A 148 5.71 14.91 22.86
C GLY A 148 6.66 14.74 21.67
N SER A 149 6.92 13.51 21.20
CA SER A 149 7.81 13.26 20.06
C SER A 149 7.18 13.69 18.74
N ASN A 150 5.84 13.69 18.65
CA ASN A 150 5.11 14.00 17.43
C ASN A 150 5.43 15.40 16.88
N ALA A 151 5.42 16.42 17.74
CA ALA A 151 5.60 17.82 17.36
C ALA A 151 6.99 18.15 16.79
N LYS A 152 8.01 17.34 17.12
CA LYS A 152 9.39 17.51 16.63
C LYS A 152 9.80 16.45 15.60
N GLY A 153 8.91 15.49 15.33
CA GLY A 153 9.16 14.38 14.42
C GLY A 153 8.12 14.36 13.32
N PRO A 154 7.28 13.30 13.23
CA PRO A 154 6.46 13.02 12.06
C PRO A 154 5.26 13.96 11.89
N GLY A 155 4.87 14.73 12.91
CA GLY A 155 3.75 15.66 12.83
C GLY A 155 2.43 14.98 12.47
N ILE A 156 2.21 13.76 12.96
CA ILE A 156 1.01 12.96 12.72
C ILE A 156 -0.20 13.71 13.25
N LYS A 157 -1.17 13.92 12.37
CA LYS A 157 -2.42 14.61 12.69
C LYS A 157 -3.56 13.91 11.97
N TRP A 158 -4.64 13.67 12.69
CA TRP A 158 -5.88 13.18 12.13
C TRP A 158 -6.87 14.34 11.98
N SER A 159 -7.60 14.35 10.88
CA SER A 159 -8.54 15.40 10.53
C SER A 159 -9.84 14.81 10.00
N CYS A 160 -10.94 15.05 10.71
CA CYS A 160 -12.27 14.83 10.14
C CYS A 160 -12.63 16.04 9.27
N LYS A 161 -12.90 15.81 7.98
CA LYS A 161 -13.31 16.86 7.05
C LYS A 161 -14.83 16.84 6.89
N GLY A 162 -15.48 17.80 7.53
CA GLY A 162 -16.91 18.07 7.41
C GLY A 162 -17.25 18.81 6.12
N GLU A 163 -18.49 19.30 6.04
CA GLU A 163 -18.97 20.06 4.87
C GLU A 163 -18.09 21.28 4.56
N ASN A 164 -17.88 21.55 3.27
CA ASN A 164 -16.95 22.58 2.79
C ASN A 164 -15.54 22.43 3.36
N TYR A 165 -15.13 21.18 3.67
CA TYR A 165 -13.85 20.82 4.27
C TYR A 165 -13.59 21.40 5.66
N ALA A 166 -14.62 21.79 6.42
CA ALA A 166 -14.45 22.21 7.82
C ALA A 166 -13.70 21.12 8.61
N ALA A 167 -12.60 21.48 9.28
CA ALA A 167 -11.67 20.52 9.84
C ALA A 167 -11.84 20.39 11.37
N THR A 168 -11.95 19.15 11.85
CA THR A 168 -11.78 18.82 13.27
C THR A 168 -10.51 18.01 13.42
N ASP A 169 -9.47 18.67 13.93
CA ASP A 169 -8.09 18.16 13.97
C ASP A 169 -7.71 17.67 15.37
N ALA A 170 -6.94 16.58 15.43
CA ALA A 170 -6.35 16.08 16.67
C ALA A 170 -5.00 15.38 16.43
N ILE A 171 -4.18 15.32 17.47
CA ILE A 171 -3.10 14.33 17.58
C ILE A 171 -3.72 13.09 18.21
N GLY A 172 -3.66 11.95 17.52
CA GLY A 172 -4.55 10.81 17.77
C GLY A 172 -5.93 10.99 17.12
N PHE A 173 -6.82 10.02 17.28
CA PHE A 173 -8.14 10.07 16.64
C PHE A 173 -8.98 11.24 17.18
N PRO A 174 -9.59 12.05 16.28
CA PRO A 174 -10.38 13.20 16.69
C PRO A 174 -11.71 12.75 17.28
N LYS A 175 -12.29 13.63 18.10
CA LYS A 175 -13.67 13.56 18.62
C LYS A 175 -14.42 14.82 18.23
N GLY A 176 -15.72 14.88 18.51
CA GLY A 176 -16.58 16.05 18.28
C GLY A 176 -17.32 16.03 16.94
N PHE A 177 -17.41 14.87 16.28
CA PHE A 177 -18.13 14.71 15.01
C PHE A 177 -18.88 13.39 14.96
N THR A 178 -19.96 13.34 14.18
CA THR A 178 -20.76 12.13 13.91
C THR A 178 -20.71 11.72 12.43
N SER A 179 -20.03 12.51 11.61
CA SER A 179 -19.77 12.27 10.19
C SER A 179 -18.58 13.10 9.70
N CYS A 180 -17.87 12.59 8.69
CA CYS A 180 -16.84 13.32 7.96
C CYS A 180 -17.22 13.36 6.48
N LYS A 181 -18.10 14.31 6.10
CA LYS A 181 -18.70 14.40 4.75
C LYS A 181 -17.68 14.36 3.61
N GLU A 182 -16.52 14.97 3.81
CA GLU A 182 -15.44 15.01 2.81
C GLU A 182 -14.37 13.93 3.03
N GLY A 183 -14.45 13.16 4.12
CA GLY A 183 -13.56 12.06 4.47
C GLY A 183 -12.81 12.27 5.78
N LEU A 184 -12.25 11.17 6.29
CA LEU A 184 -11.27 11.21 7.38
C LEU A 184 -9.87 11.21 6.76
N ALA A 185 -8.97 12.07 7.23
CA ALA A 185 -7.60 12.14 6.74
C ALA A 185 -6.59 11.97 7.87
N THR A 186 -5.45 11.39 7.56
CA THR A 186 -4.24 11.44 8.40
C THR A 186 -3.09 11.99 7.59
N GLU A 187 -2.24 12.78 8.25
CA GLU A 187 -1.10 13.46 7.67
C GLU A 187 0.18 12.93 8.32
N ILE A 188 1.27 12.77 7.56
CA ILE A 188 2.57 12.37 8.12
C ILE A 188 3.73 12.97 7.33
N THR A 189 4.79 13.34 8.05
CA THR A 189 6.05 13.87 7.49
C THR A 189 7.20 12.88 7.72
N PHE A 190 7.91 12.55 6.65
CA PHE A 190 9.13 11.74 6.72
C PHE A 190 10.36 12.57 7.09
N PRO A 191 11.36 11.96 7.75
CA PRO A 191 12.66 12.59 7.95
C PRO A 191 13.37 12.81 6.60
N ALA A 192 14.22 13.84 6.51
CA ALA A 192 14.85 14.24 5.26
C ALA A 192 16.39 14.25 5.31
N CYS A 193 16.98 14.19 6.51
CA CYS A 193 18.42 14.24 6.70
C CYS A 193 18.99 12.84 6.85
N TRP A 194 19.95 12.48 6.01
CA TRP A 194 20.48 11.13 5.92
C TRP A 194 21.94 11.06 6.37
N ASN A 195 22.30 9.99 7.09
CA ASN A 195 23.68 9.78 7.56
C ASN A 195 24.56 8.94 6.61
N GLY A 196 24.00 8.42 5.51
CA GLY A 196 24.74 7.61 4.54
C GLY A 196 24.56 6.10 4.68
N ASN A 197 23.85 5.62 5.71
CA ASN A 197 23.60 4.19 5.92
C ASN A 197 22.20 3.78 5.43
N MET A 198 22.02 2.54 5.00
CA MET A 198 20.68 2.01 4.72
C MET A 198 19.94 1.67 6.03
N LEU A 199 18.63 1.48 5.92
CA LEU A 199 17.79 1.08 7.03
C LEU A 199 18.28 -0.23 7.65
N ASP A 200 18.43 -0.24 8.98
CA ASP A 200 18.63 -1.46 9.78
C ASP A 200 17.29 -1.82 10.44
N PRO A 201 16.66 -2.97 10.14
CA PRO A 201 15.40 -3.38 10.77
C PRO A 201 15.42 -3.39 12.30
N LYS A 202 16.60 -3.55 12.92
CA LYS A 202 16.77 -3.50 14.39
C LYS A 202 16.80 -2.08 14.94
N LYS A 203 17.07 -1.09 14.09
CA LYS A 203 17.19 0.34 14.42
C LYS A 203 16.67 1.19 13.25
N PRO A 204 15.39 1.08 12.89
CA PRO A 204 14.88 1.55 11.60
C PRO A 204 14.93 3.06 11.41
N SER A 205 15.04 3.83 12.49
CA SER A 205 15.16 5.29 12.43
C SER A 205 16.61 5.80 12.54
N ALA A 206 17.61 4.93 12.73
CA ALA A 206 18.98 5.36 13.03
C ALA A 206 19.73 5.99 11.86
N HIS A 207 19.27 5.79 10.62
CA HIS A 207 19.88 6.35 9.41
C HIS A 207 19.29 7.69 8.97
N MET A 208 18.14 8.08 9.53
CA MET A 208 17.42 9.29 9.16
C MET A 208 17.17 10.22 10.35
N ALA A 209 17.10 11.51 10.10
CA ALA A 209 16.71 12.52 11.08
C ALA A 209 15.84 13.61 10.48
N TYR A 210 15.04 14.25 11.33
CA TYR A 210 14.30 15.45 10.98
C TYR A 210 15.23 16.67 10.95
N PRO A 211 15.03 17.63 10.02
CA PRO A 211 15.75 18.90 10.05
C PRO A 211 15.49 19.68 11.35
N ASN A 212 16.48 20.43 11.82
CA ASN A 212 16.45 21.17 13.10
C ASN A 212 15.58 22.46 13.07
N GLY A 213 14.88 22.73 11.98
CA GLY A 213 14.08 23.96 11.79
C GLY A 213 14.91 25.25 11.62
N ASN A 214 16.24 25.17 11.65
CA ASN A 214 17.17 26.28 11.45
C ASN A 214 18.20 25.88 10.40
N GLY A 215 18.81 26.85 9.70
CA GLY A 215 19.82 26.58 8.66
C GLY A 215 19.22 26.40 7.26
N LYS A 216 20.07 26.15 6.27
CA LYS A 216 19.69 25.95 4.87
C LYS A 216 20.31 24.69 4.30
N GLY A 217 19.60 23.98 3.42
CA GLY A 217 20.11 22.76 2.78
C GLY A 217 20.63 21.75 3.82
N LEU A 218 21.89 21.32 3.69
CA LEU A 218 22.53 20.40 4.63
C LEU A 218 22.76 20.99 6.03
N ASP A 219 22.89 22.31 6.18
CA ASP A 219 23.11 22.93 7.49
C ASP A 219 21.88 22.83 8.38
N ALA A 220 20.71 22.56 7.80
CA ALA A 220 19.50 22.27 8.55
C ALA A 220 19.48 20.87 9.17
N CYS A 221 20.39 19.99 8.76
CA CYS A 221 20.45 18.64 9.28
C CYS A 221 21.25 18.55 10.58
N PRO A 222 20.84 17.69 11.54
CA PRO A 222 21.63 17.42 12.74
C PRO A 222 23.02 16.88 12.43
N ASP A 223 23.96 17.09 13.35
CA ASP A 223 25.29 16.49 13.24
C ASP A 223 25.18 14.96 13.15
N GLY A 224 25.98 14.37 12.25
CA GLY A 224 25.87 12.95 11.89
C GLY A 224 24.91 12.65 10.75
N PHE A 225 23.98 13.55 10.39
CA PHE A 225 22.98 13.34 9.32
C PHE A 225 23.13 14.30 8.14
N LYS A 226 24.36 14.78 7.91
CA LYS A 226 24.70 15.76 6.87
C LYS A 226 25.29 15.10 5.60
N LYS A 227 25.06 13.80 5.37
CA LYS A 227 25.58 13.11 4.19
C LYS A 227 24.80 13.50 2.93
N ALA A 228 23.48 13.55 3.05
CA ALA A 228 22.58 14.10 2.05
C ALA A 228 21.32 14.64 2.75
N ARG A 229 20.64 15.56 2.08
CA ARG A 229 19.26 15.94 2.40
C ARG A 229 18.40 15.59 1.21
N PHE A 230 17.31 14.88 1.46
CA PHE A 230 16.34 14.53 0.44
C PHE A 230 15.17 15.52 0.43
N PRO A 231 14.34 15.54 -0.64
CA PRO A 231 13.03 16.15 -0.56
C PRO A 231 12.25 15.53 0.60
N THR A 232 11.72 16.36 1.49
CA THR A 232 10.84 15.92 2.57
C THR A 232 9.55 15.39 1.96
N ILE A 233 9.28 14.11 2.17
CA ILE A 233 7.99 13.50 1.82
C ILE A 233 6.98 13.88 2.90
N PHE A 234 5.88 14.47 2.48
CA PHE A 234 4.68 14.66 3.29
C PHE A 234 3.52 13.97 2.59
N ILE A 235 2.73 13.19 3.34
CA ILE A 235 1.62 12.42 2.76
C ILE A 235 0.34 12.70 3.53
N GLU A 236 -0.74 12.88 2.78
CA GLU A 236 -2.10 12.79 3.29
C GLU A 236 -2.73 11.49 2.83
N PHE A 237 -3.20 10.69 3.77
CA PHE A 237 -3.97 9.48 3.49
C PHE A 237 -5.42 9.74 3.82
N TRP A 238 -6.30 9.61 2.83
CA TRP A 238 -7.72 9.91 2.96
C TRP A 238 -8.54 8.63 2.91
N TYR A 239 -9.55 8.57 3.77
CA TYR A 239 -10.42 7.43 3.98
C TYR A 239 -11.88 7.83 3.71
N ASP A 240 -12.62 6.93 3.06
CA ASP A 240 -14.06 7.06 2.89
C ASP A 240 -14.76 6.43 4.10
N VAL A 241 -15.30 7.30 4.95
CA VAL A 241 -16.01 6.91 6.18
C VAL A 241 -17.52 7.08 6.08
N SER A 242 -18.04 7.45 4.92
CA SER A 242 -19.46 7.79 4.72
C SER A 242 -20.41 6.64 5.09
N ALA A 243 -19.97 5.40 4.89
CA ALA A 243 -20.74 4.21 5.25
C ALA A 243 -20.98 4.06 6.77
N PHE A 244 -20.20 4.75 7.60
CA PHE A 244 -20.28 4.69 9.07
C PHE A 244 -20.99 5.90 9.68
N ASP A 245 -21.38 6.89 8.87
CA ASP A 245 -22.04 8.11 9.34
C ASP A 245 -23.32 7.80 10.14
N GLY A 246 -23.48 8.47 11.28
CA GLY A 246 -24.63 8.26 12.17
C GLY A 246 -24.60 6.96 12.99
N GLN A 247 -23.54 6.15 12.88
CA GLN A 247 -23.36 4.91 13.67
C GLN A 247 -22.48 5.08 14.92
N TYR A 248 -22.05 6.31 15.21
CA TYR A 248 -21.26 6.68 16.38
C TYR A 248 -21.63 8.08 16.86
N SER A 249 -21.45 8.34 18.15
CA SER A 249 -21.67 9.63 18.79
C SER A 249 -20.43 10.52 18.68
N ALA A 250 -20.60 11.81 18.97
CA ALA A 250 -19.51 12.78 18.90
C ALA A 250 -18.34 12.46 19.86
N ASP A 251 -18.59 11.73 20.95
CA ASP A 251 -17.57 11.42 21.94
C ASP A 251 -16.85 10.08 21.69
N ASP A 252 -17.31 9.31 20.69
CA ASP A 252 -16.74 8.02 20.32
C ASP A 252 -15.49 8.16 19.44
N THR A 253 -14.62 7.16 19.51
CA THR A 253 -13.51 6.95 18.57
C THR A 253 -13.67 5.57 17.97
N PRO A 254 -14.48 5.41 16.91
CA PRO A 254 -14.83 4.09 16.39
C PRO A 254 -13.73 3.48 15.50
N TRP A 255 -12.56 4.11 15.45
CA TRP A 255 -11.46 3.80 14.54
C TRP A 255 -10.37 3.00 15.26
N VAL A 256 -9.77 2.07 14.51
CA VAL A 256 -8.69 1.22 15.00
C VAL A 256 -7.69 1.01 13.88
N LEU A 257 -6.40 1.17 14.17
CA LEU A 257 -5.33 0.77 13.24
C LEU A 257 -5.02 -0.73 13.38
N SER A 258 -4.61 -1.36 12.29
CA SER A 258 -4.31 -2.80 12.21
C SER A 258 -3.26 -3.31 13.20
N ASN A 259 -2.42 -2.43 13.74
CA ASN A 259 -1.47 -2.72 14.82
C ASN A 259 -2.10 -2.71 16.23
N GLY A 260 -3.44 -2.73 16.32
CA GLY A 260 -4.18 -2.79 17.58
C GLY A 260 -4.25 -1.45 18.32
N ASP A 261 -4.14 -0.33 17.59
CA ASP A 261 -4.22 1.00 18.15
C ASP A 261 -5.63 1.63 18.00
N PRO A 262 -6.41 1.75 19.08
CA PRO A 262 -7.70 2.45 19.08
C PRO A 262 -7.56 3.95 19.37
N THR A 263 -6.34 4.50 19.43
CA THR A 263 -6.06 5.87 19.86
C THR A 263 -5.54 6.77 18.73
N GLY A 264 -4.98 6.19 17.67
CA GLY A 264 -4.43 6.89 16.50
C GLY A 264 -2.99 7.39 16.66
N TYR A 265 -2.38 7.24 17.84
CA TYR A 265 -1.00 7.65 18.13
C TYR A 265 0.05 6.67 17.58
N GLY A 266 -0.32 5.41 17.40
CA GLY A 266 0.50 4.34 16.82
C GLY A 266 0.55 4.35 15.30
N PHE A 267 0.07 5.42 14.66
CA PHE A 267 0.18 5.57 13.22
C PHE A 267 1.65 5.70 12.80
N HIS A 268 1.98 5.10 11.67
CA HIS A 268 3.27 5.24 11.01
C HIS A 268 3.06 5.07 9.50
N ALA A 269 4.07 5.45 8.75
CA ALA A 269 4.14 5.16 7.34
C ALA A 269 5.58 4.90 6.92
N ASP A 270 5.69 4.18 5.83
CA ASP A 270 6.94 3.68 5.30
C ASP A 270 7.08 4.09 3.85
N PHE A 271 8.32 4.26 3.43
CA PHE A 271 8.69 4.61 2.07
C PHE A 271 9.83 3.71 1.62
N LEU A 272 9.69 3.17 0.42
CA LEU A 272 10.76 2.49 -0.32
C LEU A 272 10.89 3.16 -1.68
N ASN A 273 12.10 3.63 -1.99
CA ASN A 273 12.39 4.35 -3.22
C ASN A 273 12.28 3.43 -4.44
N GLY A 274 11.45 3.84 -5.39
CA GLY A 274 11.33 3.24 -6.71
C GLY A 274 11.24 4.28 -7.82
N TRP A 275 11.66 5.52 -7.57
CA TRP A 275 11.80 6.51 -8.63
C TRP A 275 12.80 6.02 -9.67
N GLU A 276 12.42 6.07 -10.94
CA GLU A 276 13.37 5.90 -12.03
C GLU A 276 14.50 6.92 -11.89
N LYS A 277 15.73 6.45 -12.10
CA LYS A 277 16.95 7.21 -11.86
C LYS A 277 16.96 8.56 -12.59
N GLY A 278 17.26 9.62 -11.85
CA GLY A 278 17.40 10.97 -12.39
C GLY A 278 16.08 11.72 -12.59
N VAL A 279 14.92 11.05 -12.51
CA VAL A 279 13.61 11.73 -12.66
C VAL A 279 13.36 12.65 -11.47
N LEU A 280 13.55 12.15 -10.25
CA LEU A 280 13.40 12.97 -9.05
C LEU A 280 14.47 14.06 -8.99
N ALA A 281 15.73 13.74 -9.33
CA ALA A 281 16.81 14.73 -9.39
C ALA A 281 16.47 15.90 -10.33
N LYS A 282 15.91 15.61 -11.51
CA LYS A 282 15.42 16.64 -12.44
C LYS A 282 14.26 17.44 -11.83
N ALA A 283 13.29 16.77 -11.22
CA ALA A 283 12.12 17.42 -10.62
C ALA A 283 12.48 18.33 -9.44
N THR A 284 13.65 18.15 -8.81
CA THR A 284 14.13 18.95 -7.67
C THR A 284 15.43 19.72 -7.95
N ALA A 285 15.83 19.81 -9.23
CA ALA A 285 17.06 20.47 -9.68
C ALA A 285 17.11 21.95 -9.27
N ASP A 286 18.28 22.58 -9.30
CA ASP A 286 18.41 23.99 -8.90
C ASP A 286 17.65 24.97 -9.81
N GLU A 287 17.55 24.63 -11.09
CA GLU A 287 16.80 25.37 -12.10
C GLU A 287 15.81 24.44 -12.79
N GLY A 288 14.65 24.97 -13.20
CA GLY A 288 13.64 24.19 -13.92
C GLY A 288 12.97 23.06 -13.12
N TYR A 289 13.06 23.09 -11.79
CA TYR A 289 12.38 22.16 -10.92
C TYR A 289 10.86 22.26 -11.03
N CYS A 290 10.17 21.17 -10.67
CA CYS A 290 8.71 21.16 -10.65
C CYS A 290 8.18 21.97 -9.48
N ASN A 291 7.36 22.99 -9.76
CA ASN A 291 6.80 23.86 -8.72
C ASN A 291 5.33 24.18 -9.01
N CYS A 292 4.43 23.55 -8.25
CA CYS A 292 3.00 23.77 -8.39
C CYS A 292 2.24 23.75 -7.05
N GLY A 293 2.97 23.62 -5.93
CA GLY A 293 2.39 23.81 -4.61
C GLY A 293 1.34 22.76 -4.22
N CYS A 294 0.35 23.19 -3.43
CA CYS A 294 -0.76 22.35 -2.97
C CYS A 294 -1.71 21.87 -4.08
N GLY A 295 -1.72 22.56 -5.23
CA GLY A 295 -2.78 22.45 -6.24
C GLY A 295 -2.32 21.84 -7.56
N CYS A 296 -1.21 21.09 -7.55
CA CYS A 296 -0.69 20.40 -8.71
C CYS A 296 -1.75 19.47 -9.32
N GLY A 297 -2.39 19.94 -10.39
CA GLY A 297 -3.30 19.14 -11.20
C GLY A 297 -2.53 18.31 -12.22
N THR A 298 -3.27 17.49 -12.96
CA THR A 298 -2.70 16.62 -13.99
C THR A 298 -1.92 17.42 -15.03
N ASP A 299 -2.37 18.60 -15.43
CA ASP A 299 -1.69 19.40 -16.45
C ASP A 299 -0.34 19.95 -15.97
N GLN A 300 -0.25 20.41 -14.72
CA GLN A 300 1.03 20.81 -14.12
C GLN A 300 2.00 19.62 -14.02
N MET A 301 1.48 18.42 -13.72
CA MET A 301 2.32 17.21 -13.74
C MET A 301 2.80 16.88 -15.14
N LYS A 302 1.98 17.06 -16.17
CA LYS A 302 2.37 16.84 -17.58
C LYS A 302 3.45 17.84 -18.01
N GLU A 303 3.39 19.08 -17.53
CA GLU A 303 4.44 20.08 -17.75
C GLU A 303 5.76 19.70 -17.06
N CYS A 304 5.69 19.24 -15.82
CA CYS A 304 6.89 18.86 -15.05
C CYS A 304 7.57 17.58 -15.56
N PHE A 305 6.78 16.55 -15.87
CA PHE A 305 7.28 15.19 -16.11
C PHE A 305 7.15 14.72 -17.57
N GLY A 306 6.44 15.46 -18.42
CA GLY A 306 6.06 15.01 -19.76
C GLY A 306 4.73 14.28 -19.74
N ALA A 307 3.89 14.50 -20.76
CA ALA A 307 2.52 13.98 -20.78
C ALA A 307 2.46 12.44 -20.81
N GLU A 308 3.45 11.82 -21.45
CA GLU A 308 3.64 10.38 -21.53
C GLU A 308 3.94 9.72 -20.17
N ASN A 309 4.53 10.49 -19.23
CA ASN A 309 4.94 10.04 -17.91
C ASN A 309 3.90 10.30 -16.82
N VAL A 310 2.72 10.81 -17.19
CA VAL A 310 1.64 11.09 -16.25
C VAL A 310 0.48 10.14 -16.52
N ASN A 311 0.03 9.45 -15.47
CA ASN A 311 -1.16 8.63 -15.52
C ASN A 311 -2.41 9.50 -15.67
N ASP A 312 -3.36 9.04 -16.49
CA ASP A 312 -4.63 9.72 -16.73
C ASP A 312 -5.77 8.98 -16.03
N ASP A 313 -6.71 9.72 -15.43
CA ASP A 313 -7.87 9.12 -14.76
C ASP A 313 -8.87 8.48 -15.74
N GLY A 314 -8.69 8.64 -17.04
CA GLY A 314 -9.39 7.88 -18.07
C GLY A 314 -8.79 6.50 -18.34
N ASP A 315 -7.50 6.29 -18.01
CA ASP A 315 -6.75 5.09 -18.38
C ASP A 315 -7.19 3.85 -17.59
N ALA A 316 -7.47 2.76 -18.32
CA ALA A 316 -7.94 1.52 -17.72
C ALA A 316 -6.85 0.83 -16.89
N GLY A 317 -5.60 0.85 -17.35
CA GLY A 317 -4.47 0.23 -16.64
C GLY A 317 -4.13 0.94 -15.34
N PHE A 318 -4.23 2.26 -15.31
CA PHE A 318 -4.10 3.04 -14.08
C PHE A 318 -5.23 2.70 -13.09
N LYS A 319 -6.49 2.66 -13.55
CA LYS A 319 -7.63 2.29 -12.71
C LYS A 319 -7.52 0.89 -12.12
N SER A 320 -7.12 -0.08 -12.92
CA SER A 320 -7.04 -1.49 -12.52
C SER A 320 -5.72 -1.88 -11.86
N CYS A 321 -4.76 -0.96 -11.71
CA CYS A 321 -3.45 -1.25 -11.15
C CYS A 321 -3.55 -1.90 -9.76
N ALA A 322 -3.04 -3.11 -9.62
CA ALA A 322 -3.13 -3.88 -8.38
C ALA A 322 -1.90 -4.75 -8.23
N ALA A 323 -1.49 -5.00 -6.99
CA ALA A 323 -0.46 -5.98 -6.69
C ALA A 323 -1.06 -7.38 -6.48
N SER A 324 -0.28 -8.40 -6.80
CA SER A 324 -0.69 -9.78 -6.53
C SER A 324 -0.67 -10.05 -5.01
N PRO A 325 -1.71 -10.69 -4.45
CA PRO A 325 -1.73 -11.06 -3.05
C PRO A 325 -0.75 -12.22 -2.79
N LEU A 326 0.19 -12.03 -1.86
CA LEU A 326 1.11 -13.06 -1.38
C LEU A 326 0.56 -13.79 -0.15
N PHE A 327 -0.07 -13.04 0.75
CA PHE A 327 -0.77 -13.57 1.91
C PHE A 327 -2.26 -13.28 1.76
N GLY A 328 -3.05 -14.33 1.53
CA GLY A 328 -4.49 -14.20 1.28
C GLY A 328 -5.32 -14.27 2.56
N GLY A 329 -6.41 -13.52 2.60
CA GLY A 329 -7.49 -13.71 3.59
C GLY A 329 -7.46 -12.79 4.81
N ASP A 330 -6.38 -12.02 4.99
CA ASP A 330 -6.26 -11.02 6.07
C ASP A 330 -6.89 -9.67 5.72
N ASP A 331 -7.31 -9.49 4.48
CA ASP A 331 -7.91 -8.27 3.96
C ASP A 331 -9.44 -8.36 3.84
N LYS A 332 -10.03 -9.43 4.37
CA LYS A 332 -11.48 -9.62 4.48
C LYS A 332 -12.11 -8.53 5.35
N SER A 333 -13.40 -8.29 5.16
CA SER A 333 -14.19 -7.35 5.95
C SER A 333 -15.64 -7.85 6.03
N PRO A 334 -16.23 -8.00 7.24
CA PRO A 334 -15.61 -7.79 8.55
C PRO A 334 -14.64 -8.91 8.95
N LEU A 335 -13.76 -8.60 9.91
CA LEU A 335 -12.93 -9.57 10.63
C LEU A 335 -13.38 -9.70 12.09
N ASP A 336 -13.29 -10.90 12.64
CA ASP A 336 -13.55 -11.11 14.08
C ASP A 336 -12.42 -10.56 14.96
N LYS A 337 -11.18 -10.56 14.43
CA LYS A 337 -9.96 -10.12 15.10
C LYS A 337 -9.04 -9.45 14.08
N LEU A 338 -8.23 -8.48 14.54
CA LEU A 338 -7.19 -7.91 13.69
C LEU A 338 -6.14 -8.98 13.32
N PRO A 339 -5.67 -9.02 12.07
CA PRO A 339 -4.66 -9.97 11.63
C PRO A 339 -3.34 -9.81 12.41
N GLY A 340 -2.55 -10.88 12.54
CA GLY A 340 -1.22 -10.83 13.16
C GLY A 340 -1.20 -10.69 14.69
N CYS A 341 -2.26 -11.13 15.38
CA CYS A 341 -2.39 -11.05 16.84
C CYS A 341 -2.27 -9.63 17.40
N ASN A 342 -3.02 -8.69 16.85
CA ASN A 342 -3.06 -7.31 17.34
C ASN A 342 -4.31 -7.09 18.21
N PRO A 343 -4.31 -7.44 19.52
CA PRO A 343 -5.41 -7.04 20.39
C PRO A 343 -5.43 -5.51 20.55
N LEU A 344 -6.60 -4.95 20.84
CA LEU A 344 -6.72 -3.54 21.15
C LEU A 344 -5.94 -3.20 22.42
N GLN A 345 -5.05 -2.21 22.32
CA GLN A 345 -4.25 -1.72 23.43
C GLN A 345 -4.43 -0.20 23.50
N SER A 346 -5.29 0.31 24.38
CA SER A 346 -5.66 1.74 24.43
C SER A 346 -4.64 2.66 25.11
N GLY A 347 -3.51 2.12 25.60
CA GLY A 347 -2.50 2.91 26.31
C GLY A 347 -2.90 3.36 27.71
N PRO A 348 -2.24 4.40 28.28
CA PRO A 348 -1.22 5.26 27.65
C PRO A 348 0.17 4.59 27.54
N ALA A 349 0.35 3.42 28.13
CA ALA A 349 1.59 2.67 27.98
C ALA A 349 1.83 2.29 26.50
N LEU A 350 3.12 2.16 26.13
CA LEU A 350 3.49 1.61 24.83
C LEU A 350 2.84 0.24 24.63
N ALA A 351 2.42 -0.04 23.41
CA ALA A 351 1.90 -1.33 23.04
C ALA A 351 2.97 -2.41 23.22
N THR A 352 2.53 -3.55 23.75
CA THR A 352 3.35 -4.74 23.90
C THR A 352 3.13 -5.66 22.71
N PRO A 353 4.20 -6.11 22.01
CA PRO A 353 4.07 -7.11 20.96
C PRO A 353 3.51 -8.41 21.52
N VAL A 354 2.54 -9.01 20.83
CA VAL A 354 2.03 -10.34 21.17
C VAL A 354 2.74 -11.37 20.31
N THR A 355 3.22 -12.45 20.93
CA THR A 355 3.90 -13.57 20.27
C THR A 355 3.09 -14.85 20.45
N GLY A 356 3.08 -15.71 19.44
CA GLY A 356 2.38 -17.00 19.51
C GLY A 356 1.96 -17.52 18.15
N ALA A 357 1.22 -18.63 18.15
CA ALA A 357 0.64 -19.19 16.94
C ALA A 357 -0.32 -18.19 16.29
N GLY A 358 -0.10 -17.86 15.01
CA GLY A 358 -0.90 -16.90 14.25
C GLY A 358 -0.45 -15.43 14.35
N CYS A 359 0.69 -15.14 15.00
CA CYS A 359 1.16 -13.78 15.27
C CYS A 359 2.37 -13.32 14.41
N ALA A 360 2.63 -13.93 13.25
CA ALA A 360 3.94 -13.81 12.56
C ALA A 360 4.42 -12.34 12.42
N ALA A 361 5.64 -11.98 12.84
CA ALA A 361 6.93 -12.47 12.34
C ALA A 361 7.90 -13.09 13.40
N THR A 362 8.82 -13.98 12.95
CA THR A 362 10.20 -14.05 13.50
C THR A 362 11.24 -13.96 12.40
N GLY A 363 11.89 -12.79 12.35
CA GLY A 363 13.00 -12.43 11.51
C GLY A 363 13.58 -11.05 11.86
N GLY A 364 13.83 -10.76 13.15
CA GLY A 364 14.79 -9.72 13.57
C GLY A 364 14.32 -8.35 14.08
N ALA A 365 13.17 -8.20 14.75
CA ALA A 365 12.81 -6.95 15.43
C ALA A 365 13.16 -6.98 16.93
N GLY A 366 14.15 -6.18 17.35
CA GLY A 366 14.41 -5.90 18.75
C GLY A 366 13.58 -4.69 19.19
N ALA A 367 12.70 -4.86 20.18
CA ALA A 367 12.01 -3.75 20.82
C ALA A 367 13.01 -2.66 21.28
N PRO A 368 12.69 -1.36 21.18
CA PRO A 368 13.57 -0.32 21.67
C PRO A 368 13.74 -0.47 23.19
N LYS A 369 14.96 -0.75 23.65
CA LYS A 369 15.33 -0.56 25.05
C LYS A 369 15.47 0.93 25.33
N THR A 370 14.72 1.40 26.31
CA THR A 370 14.81 2.71 26.93
C THR A 370 16.27 3.08 27.21
N SER A 371 16.81 4.05 26.48
CA SER A 371 18.06 4.72 26.86
C SER A 371 17.69 6.01 27.56
N ALA A 372 17.85 6.02 28.89
CA ALA A 372 17.74 7.21 29.71
C ALA A 372 18.70 8.27 29.17
N ALA A 373 18.19 9.49 28.96
CA ALA A 373 18.99 10.64 28.60
C ALA A 373 20.05 10.88 29.69
N ALA A 374 21.31 10.97 29.28
CA ALA A 374 22.41 11.41 30.13
C ALA A 374 22.14 12.86 30.56
N GLY A 375 21.85 13.04 31.84
CA GLY A 375 21.75 14.36 32.45
C GLY A 375 23.14 14.98 32.58
N ASN A 376 23.42 15.98 31.75
CA ASN A 376 24.53 16.89 32.01
C ASN A 376 24.09 17.97 33.00
N THR A 377 24.80 17.99 34.12
CA THR A 377 24.69 18.94 35.24
C THR A 377 25.10 20.35 34.83
N GLY A 378 24.24 21.33 35.09
CA GLY A 378 24.55 22.76 35.11
C GLY A 378 23.66 23.46 36.14
N ALA A 379 24.27 23.94 37.22
CA ALA A 379 23.64 24.58 38.38
C ALA A 379 23.19 26.05 38.10
N PRO A 380 22.40 26.68 39.00
CA PRO A 380 21.39 27.68 38.64
C PRO A 380 21.86 29.13 38.75
N SER A 381 21.16 30.04 38.07
CA SER A 381 21.22 31.49 38.32
C SER A 381 19.82 32.10 38.37
N SER A 382 19.67 32.99 39.33
CA SER A 382 18.45 33.45 39.97
C SER A 382 17.64 34.51 39.21
N ALA A 383 16.33 34.47 39.49
CA ALA A 383 15.40 35.58 39.75
C ALA A 383 15.19 36.70 38.71
N SER A 384 13.93 36.90 38.33
CA SER A 384 13.22 38.13 38.66
C SER A 384 11.70 37.93 38.65
N SER A 385 11.08 38.45 39.70
CA SER A 385 9.65 38.42 40.03
C SER A 385 8.82 39.34 39.13
N ALA A 386 7.56 38.96 38.89
CA ALA A 386 6.47 39.92 38.78
C ALA A 386 5.16 39.29 39.29
N THR A 387 4.55 40.01 40.23
CA THR A 387 3.45 39.65 41.12
C THR A 387 2.07 39.85 40.47
N SER A 388 1.05 39.20 41.07
CA SER A 388 -0.32 39.71 41.27
C SER A 388 -1.33 39.35 40.16
N ILE A 389 -2.60 38.96 40.37
CA ILE A 389 -3.53 38.98 41.52
C ILE A 389 -4.52 37.80 41.37
N ALA A 390 -4.81 37.10 42.47
CA ALA A 390 -5.94 36.18 42.59
C ALA A 390 -7.23 36.94 42.96
N LYS A 391 -8.38 36.54 42.39
CA LYS A 391 -9.68 36.89 42.95
C LYS A 391 -10.63 35.70 42.90
N THR A 392 -10.85 35.15 44.08
CA THR A 392 -11.89 34.17 44.44
C THR A 392 -13.19 34.91 44.71
N THR A 393 -14.33 34.41 44.25
CA THR A 393 -15.62 34.63 44.91
C THR A 393 -16.52 33.41 44.78
N ALA A 394 -17.21 33.13 45.88
CA ALA A 394 -17.94 31.94 46.25
C ALA A 394 -19.25 31.67 45.49
N ALA A 395 -19.70 30.42 45.62
CA ALA A 395 -21.03 29.90 45.32
C ALA A 395 -22.16 30.55 46.15
N PRO A 396 -23.43 30.26 45.80
CA PRO A 396 -24.24 29.49 46.75
C PRO A 396 -25.05 28.34 46.11
N ALA A 397 -25.64 27.53 46.99
CA ALA A 397 -26.20 26.20 46.80
C ALA A 397 -27.75 26.14 46.70
N ALA A 398 -28.25 24.89 46.54
CA ALA A 398 -29.62 24.35 46.63
C ALA A 398 -30.49 24.48 45.35
N SER A 399 -31.23 23.47 44.87
CA SER A 399 -32.08 22.47 45.57
C SER A 399 -32.33 21.21 44.73
N SER A 400 -32.26 20.05 45.40
CA SER A 400 -33.11 18.84 45.38
C SER A 400 -34.19 18.61 44.31
N ALA A 401 -34.19 17.41 43.72
CA ALA A 401 -35.35 16.49 43.63
C ALA A 401 -34.89 15.04 43.30
N GLU A 402 -35.50 14.07 43.97
CA GLU A 402 -35.27 12.62 44.00
C GLU A 402 -36.07 11.83 42.93
N SER A 403 -35.53 10.63 42.58
CA SER A 403 -36.18 9.34 42.20
C SER A 403 -37.13 9.29 40.97
N GLU A 404 -37.17 8.25 40.12
CA GLU A 404 -37.31 6.82 40.40
C GLU A 404 -36.72 5.90 39.31
N ASP A 405 -36.49 4.65 39.72
CA ASP A 405 -36.07 3.46 39.00
C ASP A 405 -37.26 2.76 38.30
N ALA A 406 -37.06 2.20 37.10
CA ALA A 406 -37.92 1.15 36.55
C ALA A 406 -37.24 0.41 35.37
N SER A 407 -36.74 -0.78 35.69
CA SER A 407 -36.51 -1.91 34.78
C SER A 407 -37.84 -2.45 34.23
N THR A 408 -37.93 -2.76 32.92
CA THR A 408 -38.17 -4.12 32.39
C THR A 408 -38.39 -4.15 30.87
N ASP A 409 -37.87 -5.25 30.32
CA ASP A 409 -38.34 -6.04 29.17
C ASP A 409 -37.98 -5.71 27.72
N ALA A 410 -37.51 -6.80 27.11
CA ALA A 410 -37.03 -7.00 25.77
C ALA A 410 -38.14 -6.86 24.71
N ALA A 411 -37.79 -6.22 23.61
CA ALA A 411 -38.46 -6.41 22.33
C ALA A 411 -37.39 -6.59 21.24
N SER A 412 -37.23 -7.84 20.81
CA SER A 412 -36.56 -8.20 19.57
C SER A 412 -37.28 -7.54 18.39
N LEU A 413 -36.61 -6.62 17.70
CA LEU A 413 -37.07 -6.05 16.44
C LEU A 413 -36.07 -6.40 15.35
N SER A 414 -36.37 -7.49 14.64
CA SER A 414 -35.80 -7.82 13.35
C SER A 414 -36.38 -6.86 12.32
N PHE A 415 -35.56 -6.01 11.71
CA PHE A 415 -35.96 -5.22 10.54
C PHE A 415 -35.06 -5.52 9.35
N SER A 416 -35.72 -5.99 8.30
CA SER A 416 -35.20 -6.20 6.95
C SER A 416 -34.96 -4.85 6.29
N MET A 417 -33.76 -4.62 5.73
CA MET A 417 -33.49 -3.41 4.96
C MET A 417 -34.19 -3.46 3.59
N PRO A 418 -34.87 -2.37 3.17
CA PRO A 418 -35.41 -2.27 1.82
C PRO A 418 -34.29 -2.05 0.80
N ASN A 419 -34.14 -3.01 -0.10
CA ASN A 419 -33.32 -2.89 -1.30
C ASN A 419 -33.95 -1.82 -2.22
N LYS A 420 -33.26 -0.69 -2.44
CA LYS A 420 -33.70 0.33 -3.39
C LYS A 420 -33.29 -0.09 -4.80
N GLN A 421 -34.23 -0.68 -5.53
CA GLN A 421 -34.14 -0.87 -6.99
C GLN A 421 -34.09 0.48 -7.71
N GLU A 422 -33.11 0.65 -8.58
CA GLU A 422 -33.21 1.55 -9.73
C GLU A 422 -34.00 0.88 -10.87
N GLY A 423 -34.66 1.73 -11.66
CA GLY A 423 -35.80 1.40 -12.50
C GLY A 423 -35.53 0.57 -13.75
N SER A 424 -36.63 -0.09 -14.15
CA SER A 424 -36.86 -0.98 -15.29
C SER A 424 -36.68 -0.34 -16.67
N VAL A 425 -36.08 -1.10 -17.60
CA VAL A 425 -36.52 -1.16 -19.00
C VAL A 425 -36.82 -2.64 -19.34
N SER A 426 -37.96 -2.82 -20.00
CA SER A 426 -38.74 -4.04 -20.20
C SER A 426 -38.19 -5.05 -21.22
N GLY A 427 -38.44 -6.34 -20.94
CA GLY A 427 -38.56 -7.43 -21.93
C GLY A 427 -38.79 -8.77 -21.23
N GLY A 428 -39.97 -9.40 -21.43
CA GLY A 428 -40.47 -10.62 -20.76
C GLY A 428 -39.53 -11.84 -20.80
N TYR A 429 -39.77 -12.95 -20.09
CA TYR A 429 -41.00 -13.77 -20.03
C TYR A 429 -41.01 -14.75 -18.82
N ASP A 430 -42.17 -15.37 -18.64
CA ASP A 430 -42.76 -16.14 -17.53
C ASP A 430 -41.97 -17.20 -16.74
N PHE A 431 -42.41 -17.35 -15.48
CA PHE A 431 -42.10 -18.43 -14.54
C PHE A 431 -42.92 -19.71 -14.82
N ALA A 432 -42.26 -20.87 -14.90
CA ALA A 432 -42.84 -22.15 -14.46
C ALA A 432 -41.75 -23.14 -14.03
N THR A 433 -42.02 -23.77 -12.89
CA THR A 433 -41.22 -24.66 -12.04
C THR A 433 -40.84 -26.00 -12.71
N THR A 434 -39.62 -26.53 -12.48
CA THR A 434 -39.30 -27.90 -11.98
C THR A 434 -37.82 -28.32 -12.15
N SER A 435 -37.27 -28.89 -11.07
CA SER A 435 -36.18 -29.90 -10.93
C SER A 435 -35.00 -30.02 -11.92
N ALA A 436 -33.80 -29.87 -11.34
CA ALA A 436 -32.54 -30.62 -11.55
C ALA A 436 -32.02 -30.94 -12.97
N ALA A 437 -30.89 -30.32 -13.34
CA ALA A 437 -29.75 -30.97 -14.03
C ALA A 437 -28.54 -30.01 -14.11
N ALA A 438 -27.33 -30.54 -13.92
CA ALA A 438 -26.07 -29.82 -14.03
C ALA A 438 -25.64 -29.64 -15.50
N ALA A 439 -25.09 -28.48 -15.86
CA ALA A 439 -24.28 -28.30 -17.06
C ALA A 439 -23.26 -27.16 -16.87
N ALA A 440 -22.03 -27.41 -17.31
CA ALA A 440 -20.88 -26.51 -17.25
C ALA A 440 -20.82 -25.58 -18.48
N SER A 441 -20.27 -24.37 -18.30
CA SER A 441 -19.77 -23.54 -19.40
C SER A 441 -18.45 -22.85 -19.02
N SER A 442 -17.57 -22.79 -20.00
CA SER A 442 -16.15 -22.42 -19.96
C SER A 442 -15.91 -21.00 -20.47
N SER A 443 -14.98 -20.26 -19.85
CA SER A 443 -14.42 -19.01 -20.37
C SER A 443 -12.95 -19.20 -20.72
N SER A 444 -12.56 -18.83 -21.94
CA SER A 444 -11.20 -18.88 -22.49
C SER A 444 -10.47 -17.54 -22.28
N LEU A 445 -9.20 -17.59 -21.88
CA LEU A 445 -8.27 -16.45 -21.90
C LEU A 445 -7.15 -16.70 -22.92
N VAL A 446 -6.80 -15.67 -23.67
CA VAL A 446 -5.77 -15.63 -24.73
C VAL A 446 -4.55 -14.87 -24.19
N PHE A 447 -3.33 -15.34 -24.46
CA PHE A 447 -2.10 -14.58 -24.28
C PHE A 447 -1.23 -14.65 -25.55
N ASP A 448 -0.66 -13.51 -25.92
CA ASP A 448 0.22 -13.27 -27.06
C ASP A 448 1.66 -13.03 -26.56
N ASP A 449 2.64 -13.53 -27.30
CA ASP A 449 4.06 -13.69 -26.92
C ASP A 449 4.95 -12.91 -27.87
N THR A 450 5.75 -11.98 -27.34
CA THR A 450 6.98 -11.52 -28.01
C THR A 450 8.07 -11.17 -27.00
N ALA A 451 9.14 -11.97 -26.98
CA ALA A 451 10.54 -11.56 -27.21
C ALA A 451 11.61 -12.32 -26.37
N THR A 452 12.22 -13.33 -27.00
CA THR A 452 13.67 -13.55 -27.17
C THR A 452 14.67 -13.38 -25.99
N LYS A 453 15.01 -14.52 -25.36
CA LYS A 453 16.34 -15.18 -25.25
C LYS A 453 17.61 -14.35 -24.86
N THR A 454 18.22 -14.62 -23.68
CA THR A 454 19.56 -15.30 -23.53
C THR A 454 20.04 -15.49 -22.06
N ASP A 455 20.22 -16.76 -21.69
CA ASP A 455 21.16 -17.51 -20.79
C ASP A 455 21.94 -16.86 -19.62
N ILE A 456 21.83 -17.46 -18.41
CA ILE A 456 22.95 -17.65 -17.46
C ILE A 456 22.86 -19.03 -16.74
N VAL A 457 24.03 -19.67 -16.65
CA VAL A 457 24.41 -20.93 -15.97
C VAL A 457 24.49 -20.79 -14.44
N LEU A 458 24.07 -21.79 -13.67
CA LEU A 458 24.27 -21.90 -12.21
C LEU A 458 25.46 -22.80 -11.84
N PRO A 459 26.27 -22.47 -10.82
CA PRO A 459 27.09 -23.45 -10.11
C PRO A 459 26.42 -23.96 -8.81
N SER A 460 26.50 -25.27 -8.69
CA SER A 460 26.28 -26.23 -7.59
C SER A 460 26.30 -25.78 -6.12
N GLY A 461 25.38 -26.42 -5.36
CA GLY A 461 25.56 -26.89 -3.97
C GLY A 461 24.44 -26.40 -3.05
N GLY A 462 23.64 -27.22 -2.34
CA GLY A 462 23.58 -28.65 -2.12
C GLY A 462 22.65 -28.86 -0.91
N GLY A 463 21.70 -29.80 -0.97
CA GLY A 463 20.80 -30.09 0.16
C GLY A 463 19.46 -30.68 -0.29
N SER A 464 19.46 -31.99 -0.49
CA SER A 464 18.44 -32.85 -1.10
C SER A 464 17.28 -33.24 -0.17
N TYR A 465 16.08 -33.38 -0.75
CA TYR A 465 15.12 -34.44 -0.39
C TYR A 465 14.56 -35.04 -1.68
N GLU A 466 14.80 -36.34 -1.89
CA GLU A 466 14.32 -37.12 -3.05
C GLU A 466 12.86 -37.56 -2.89
N LEU A 467 12.13 -37.65 -4.02
CA LEU A 467 10.93 -38.45 -4.20
C LEU A 467 11.13 -39.42 -5.39
N PRO A 468 10.51 -40.61 -5.39
CA PRO A 468 10.88 -41.71 -6.29
C PRO A 468 10.34 -41.55 -7.72
N SER A 469 11.15 -42.02 -8.65
CA SER A 469 10.94 -42.13 -10.09
C SER A 469 9.94 -43.24 -10.47
N SER A 470 9.09 -42.98 -11.47
CA SER A 470 8.58 -44.02 -12.37
C SER A 470 8.61 -43.58 -13.84
N ALA A 471 9.62 -44.13 -14.51
CA ALA A 471 9.89 -44.35 -15.94
C ALA A 471 8.90 -43.85 -17.03
N ALA A 472 9.45 -43.13 -18.00
CA ALA A 472 8.99 -43.17 -19.40
C ALA A 472 10.14 -43.72 -20.27
N THR A 473 9.86 -44.83 -20.97
CA THR A 473 10.79 -45.56 -21.84
C THR A 473 11.05 -44.76 -23.12
N THR A 474 12.31 -44.41 -23.40
CA THR A 474 12.73 -43.81 -24.68
C THR A 474 13.00 -44.89 -25.71
N ALA A 475 12.25 -44.90 -26.83
CA ALA A 475 12.60 -45.65 -28.02
C ALA A 475 13.44 -44.77 -28.97
N SER A 476 14.59 -45.29 -29.39
CA SER A 476 15.56 -44.63 -30.29
C SER A 476 15.08 -44.63 -31.75
N PRO A 477 15.37 -43.61 -32.56
CA PRO A 477 15.09 -43.65 -34.00
C PRO A 477 16.16 -44.45 -34.77
N ALA A 478 15.72 -45.11 -35.83
CA ALA A 478 16.54 -45.87 -36.77
C ALA A 478 17.12 -44.98 -37.89
N GLU A 479 18.40 -45.17 -38.23
CA GLU A 479 19.04 -44.82 -39.50
C GLU A 479 18.57 -45.79 -40.62
N SER A 480 18.60 -45.57 -41.94
CA SER A 480 19.21 -44.60 -42.87
C SER A 480 18.49 -44.70 -44.24
N GLY A 481 18.75 -43.78 -45.18
CA GLY A 481 18.61 -44.06 -46.61
C GLY A 481 18.44 -42.83 -47.51
N SER A 482 19.49 -42.45 -48.24
CA SER A 482 19.40 -41.58 -49.43
C SER A 482 19.35 -42.48 -50.68
N PRO A 483 18.59 -42.12 -51.75
CA PRO A 483 19.27 -41.48 -52.88
C PRO A 483 18.43 -40.49 -53.72
N GLY A 484 19.11 -39.50 -54.31
CA GLY A 484 19.01 -39.20 -55.75
C GLY A 484 17.94 -38.22 -56.27
N GLY A 485 18.42 -37.07 -56.77
CA GLY A 485 17.97 -36.49 -58.06
C GLY A 485 16.63 -35.74 -58.11
N PRO A 486 16.41 -34.89 -59.12
CA PRO A 486 15.76 -33.58 -58.92
C PRO A 486 14.30 -33.50 -59.40
N GLY A 487 13.52 -32.68 -58.70
CA GLY A 487 12.28 -32.09 -59.21
C GLY A 487 11.00 -32.57 -58.51
N GLY A 488 10.22 -31.61 -57.99
CA GLY A 488 8.85 -31.81 -57.53
C GLY A 488 8.59 -31.19 -56.16
N ASP A 489 7.85 -30.08 -56.14
CA ASP A 489 7.27 -29.51 -54.93
C ASP A 489 6.28 -30.51 -54.31
N GLU A 490 6.69 -31.23 -53.27
CA GLU A 490 5.78 -32.00 -52.42
C GLU A 490 5.61 -31.30 -51.06
N CYS A 491 4.42 -30.75 -50.85
CA CYS A 491 3.97 -30.15 -49.61
C CYS A 491 3.90 -31.25 -48.53
N LYS A 492 4.86 -31.28 -47.59
CA LYS A 492 4.80 -32.20 -46.44
C LYS A 492 3.79 -31.68 -45.43
N THR A 493 2.86 -32.55 -45.02
CA THR A 493 1.85 -32.26 -44.01
C THR A 493 2.49 -32.02 -42.63
N PRO A 494 1.96 -31.08 -41.83
CA PRO A 494 2.50 -30.78 -40.50
C PRO A 494 2.34 -31.98 -39.56
N VAL A 495 3.38 -32.24 -38.78
CA VAL A 495 3.38 -33.22 -37.69
C VAL A 495 2.82 -32.55 -36.43
N TYR A 496 1.75 -33.10 -35.88
CA TYR A 496 1.16 -32.62 -34.63
C TYR A 496 1.73 -33.44 -33.46
N VAL A 497 2.21 -32.74 -32.42
CA VAL A 497 2.61 -33.36 -31.15
C VAL A 497 1.62 -32.92 -30.08
N THR A 498 0.89 -33.88 -29.51
CA THR A 498 -0.05 -33.64 -28.41
C THR A 498 0.62 -34.01 -27.09
N ILE A 499 0.65 -33.07 -26.15
CA ILE A 499 1.15 -33.31 -24.78
C ILE A 499 -0.02 -33.14 -23.83
N THR A 500 -0.32 -34.16 -23.03
CA THR A 500 -1.41 -34.13 -22.05
C THR A 500 -0.84 -34.23 -20.63
N PRO A 501 -0.81 -33.14 -19.86
CA PRO A 501 -0.45 -33.20 -18.45
C PRO A 501 -1.62 -33.77 -17.62
N THR A 502 -1.33 -34.72 -16.73
CA THR A 502 -2.29 -35.24 -15.76
C THR A 502 -1.93 -34.71 -14.37
N ILE A 503 -2.87 -34.03 -13.70
CA ILE A 503 -2.70 -33.57 -12.32
C ILE A 503 -3.59 -34.41 -11.41
N THR A 504 -3.02 -34.97 -10.35
CA THR A 504 -3.75 -35.72 -9.32
C THR A 504 -3.79 -34.90 -8.04
N VAL A 505 -5.00 -34.66 -7.51
CA VAL A 505 -5.19 -33.96 -6.22
C VAL A 505 -5.72 -34.98 -5.21
N THR A 506 -5.05 -35.10 -4.07
CA THR A 506 -5.49 -35.97 -2.97
C THR A 506 -5.84 -35.09 -1.76
N ALA A 507 -7.10 -35.12 -1.32
CA ALA A 507 -7.51 -34.48 -0.08
C ALA A 507 -7.26 -35.45 1.08
N GLY A 508 -6.37 -35.09 2.01
CA GLY A 508 -6.15 -35.84 3.25
C GLY A 508 -7.16 -35.46 4.32
N ALA A 509 -7.75 -36.45 4.99
CA ALA A 509 -8.67 -36.24 6.10
C ALA A 509 -7.95 -35.57 7.30
N VAL A 510 -8.46 -34.43 7.76
CA VAL A 510 -8.06 -33.81 9.03
C VAL A 510 -8.87 -34.47 10.14
N GLY A 511 -8.20 -35.22 11.01
CA GLY A 511 -8.84 -35.96 12.08
C GLY A 511 -9.41 -35.02 13.15
N ASN A 512 -10.74 -34.88 13.18
CA ASN A 512 -11.60 -35.06 14.36
C ASN A 512 -13.02 -34.56 14.02
N THR A 513 -13.88 -35.42 13.48
CA THR A 513 -15.35 -35.39 13.66
C THR A 513 -15.96 -36.65 13.06
N THR A 514 -16.96 -37.16 13.76
CA THR A 514 -17.68 -38.41 13.56
C THR A 514 -18.30 -38.53 12.17
N ALA A 515 -17.98 -39.65 11.49
CA ALA A 515 -18.74 -40.28 10.41
C ALA A 515 -19.21 -39.41 9.23
N CYS A 516 -18.36 -39.29 8.21
CA CYS A 516 -18.76 -39.29 6.80
C CYS A 516 -17.63 -39.93 5.97
N ASP A 517 -17.80 -41.18 5.58
CA ASP A 517 -16.88 -41.91 4.69
C ASP A 517 -17.14 -41.44 3.24
N PHE A 518 -16.54 -40.32 2.86
CA PHE A 518 -16.53 -39.89 1.46
C PHE A 518 -15.32 -40.53 0.78
N GLY A 519 -15.58 -41.59 0.01
CA GLY A 519 -14.58 -42.20 -0.85
C GLY A 519 -13.94 -41.18 -1.79
N THR A 520 -12.71 -41.47 -2.24
CA THR A 520 -11.91 -40.63 -3.13
C THR A 520 -12.71 -40.18 -4.35
N ILE A 521 -12.91 -38.87 -4.50
CA ILE A 521 -13.50 -38.27 -5.72
C ILE A 521 -12.36 -37.93 -6.67
N THR A 522 -12.22 -38.70 -7.74
CA THR A 522 -11.26 -38.42 -8.82
C THR A 522 -11.94 -37.55 -9.88
N LYS A 523 -11.37 -36.37 -10.16
CA LYS A 523 -11.75 -35.57 -11.33
C LYS A 523 -10.55 -35.38 -12.25
N THR A 524 -10.67 -35.85 -13.48
CA THR A 524 -9.68 -35.61 -14.55
C THR A 524 -10.03 -34.29 -15.23
N VAL A 525 -9.08 -33.36 -15.26
CA VAL A 525 -9.18 -32.14 -16.08
C VAL A 525 -8.18 -32.27 -17.22
N THR A 526 -8.69 -32.40 -18.45
CA THR A 526 -7.87 -32.48 -19.66
C THR A 526 -7.76 -31.09 -20.27
N ASN A 527 -6.54 -30.58 -20.42
CA ASN A 527 -6.29 -29.34 -21.14
C ASN A 527 -5.51 -29.68 -22.42
N THR A 528 -6.08 -29.36 -23.59
CA THR A 528 -5.48 -29.69 -24.90
C THR A 528 -4.93 -28.42 -25.52
N ALA A 529 -3.61 -28.36 -25.75
CA ALA A 529 -2.98 -27.30 -26.52
C ALA A 529 -2.44 -27.88 -27.85
N THR A 530 -2.77 -27.23 -28.96
CA THR A 530 -2.28 -27.57 -30.30
C THR A 530 -1.29 -26.49 -30.74
N VAL A 531 -0.05 -26.85 -31.04
CA VAL A 531 0.97 -25.93 -31.56
C VAL A 531 1.20 -26.22 -33.04
N THR A 532 1.11 -25.18 -33.87
CA THR A 532 1.41 -25.24 -35.30
C THR A 532 2.74 -24.52 -35.57
N VAL A 533 3.70 -25.21 -36.17
CA VAL A 533 4.99 -24.61 -36.55
C VAL A 533 4.96 -24.29 -38.05
N SER A 534 5.24 -23.05 -38.43
CA SER A 534 5.40 -22.63 -39.83
C SER A 534 6.86 -22.70 -40.28
N GLU A 535 7.12 -23.14 -41.52
CA GLU A 535 8.48 -23.23 -42.09
C GLU A 535 9.10 -21.83 -42.29
N GLY A 536 10.10 -21.49 -41.47
CA GLY A 536 10.92 -20.30 -41.64
C GLY A 536 12.10 -20.55 -42.59
N GLY A 537 12.09 -19.91 -43.77
CA GLY A 537 13.18 -19.97 -44.75
C GLY A 537 14.46 -19.26 -44.29
N TYR A 538 15.58 -19.98 -44.27
CA TYR A 538 16.92 -19.43 -44.03
C TYR A 538 17.49 -18.74 -45.28
N LYS A 539 17.85 -17.45 -45.20
CA LYS A 539 18.66 -16.76 -46.22
C LYS A 539 20.13 -16.67 -45.77
N HIS A 540 21.03 -17.38 -46.44
CA HIS A 540 22.49 -17.24 -46.27
C HIS A 540 23.01 -15.98 -46.96
N LYS A 541 23.69 -15.09 -46.22
CA LYS A 541 24.52 -14.00 -46.76
C LYS A 541 25.96 -14.52 -46.94
N ARG A 542 26.44 -14.65 -48.18
CA ARG A 542 27.87 -14.89 -48.47
C ARG A 542 28.60 -13.55 -48.56
N HIS A 543 29.65 -13.37 -47.76
CA HIS A 543 30.67 -12.34 -48.00
C HIS A 543 31.78 -12.93 -48.88
N ALA A 544 32.06 -12.30 -50.01
CA ALA A 544 33.26 -12.55 -50.81
C ALA A 544 34.00 -11.22 -50.96
N ASN A 545 35.25 -11.19 -50.48
CA ASN A 545 36.19 -10.10 -50.68
C ASN A 545 37.29 -10.62 -51.64
N PRO A 546 37.62 -9.96 -52.75
CA PRO A 546 38.72 -10.38 -53.61
C PRO A 546 40.03 -9.65 -53.22
N HIS A 547 41.08 -10.42 -52.92
CA HIS A 547 42.44 -9.92 -52.89
C HIS A 547 42.94 -9.66 -54.32
N LYS A 548 43.55 -8.49 -54.54
CA LYS A 548 44.43 -8.17 -55.67
C LYS A 548 45.88 -8.16 -55.19
N TYR A 549 46.73 -8.71 -56.06
CA TYR A 549 48.20 -8.83 -56.07
C TYR A 549 48.82 -9.92 -55.22
#